data_AF-A0A7K7JB88-F1
#
_entry.id   AF-A0A7K7JB88-F1
#
_cell.length_a   1.000
_cell.length_b   1.000
_cell.length_c   1.000
_cell.angle_alpha   90.00
_cell.angle_beta   90.00
_cell.angle_gamma   90.00
#
_symmetry.space_group_name_H-M   'P 1'
#
loop_
_entity.id
_entity.type
_entity.pdbx_description
1 polymer ?
#
loop_
_entity_poly.entity_id
_entity_poly.type
_entity_poly.pdbx_seq_one_letter_code
_entity_poly.pdbx_strand_id
1 'polypeptide(L)'
;LSSCPGGPADRLVVTPREPVVPFGGSTELNCSLACAGGKVEWRGLDTALGTISSFSTHSILHIRHATVATEGMKICLGKCHGQHYQKTVTLKVYALPDTLRLEAAPHILHPGHPANLTCSATHLYPPTGLALTWYRGHQVVENLTDVDCEDADEEELCNIVSTLSVKGTEVAEGVEFRCEVKLHVGQETFTRVASLLPCGCSVLADVMTAAMVTSTGSPSTARPVASTALPPGPGVPTGDPSTARGPNAGTTLDLAAVTKSPSTELSVPQDPMASTHTAGVATSTFPGFGTAATGPPLGTMPTCSLQIWSLPATGMRGRALRIECHARCTGNATVGWLRTPAALWQYREESAGSSSALRLDRAEPWHQGHYQCVLLGHRAQVASLEVLVVDDSFSSSPAIAMGTAGSLLGLIATAAVSRRLWKRFRS
;
A
#
# COMPACT_ATOMS: atom_id res chain seq x y z
N LEU A 1 39.08 1.23 55.61
CA LEU A 1 38.69 0.80 54.24
C LEU A 1 38.32 2.04 53.44
N SER A 2 38.56 2.05 52.13
CA SER A 2 38.60 3.26 51.31
C SER A 2 37.22 3.87 51.04
N SER A 3 37.10 5.19 51.23
CA SER A 3 36.03 5.99 50.62
C SER A 3 36.29 6.09 49.12
N CYS A 4 35.38 5.57 48.30
CA CYS A 4 35.42 5.77 46.85
C CYS A 4 34.91 7.19 46.52
N PRO A 5 35.68 8.03 45.81
CA PRO A 5 35.16 9.30 45.31
C PRO A 5 34.13 9.02 44.21
N GLY A 6 32.85 9.21 44.52
CA GLY A 6 31.78 9.10 43.54
C GLY A 6 31.92 10.19 42.47
N GLY A 7 32.12 9.79 41.21
CA GLY A 7 32.03 10.69 40.07
C GLY A 7 30.65 11.36 39.96
N PRO A 8 30.53 12.50 39.25
CA PRO A 8 29.36 13.38 39.35
C PRO A 8 28.04 12.66 39.03
N ALA A 9 27.13 12.68 40.00
CA ALA A 9 25.83 12.00 39.91
C ALA A 9 24.86 12.69 38.93
N ASP A 10 25.04 13.99 38.68
CA ASP A 10 24.19 14.79 37.82
C ASP A 10 24.59 14.68 36.34
N ARG A 11 24.12 13.63 35.66
CA ARG A 11 24.32 13.45 34.21
C ARG A 11 23.01 13.62 33.44
N LEU A 12 23.00 14.57 32.50
CA LEU A 12 21.95 14.72 31.50
C LEU A 12 22.10 13.62 30.42
N VAL A 13 21.03 12.88 30.13
CA VAL A 13 21.01 11.75 29.20
C VAL A 13 19.80 11.85 28.28
N VAL A 14 20.02 11.76 26.96
CA VAL A 14 18.97 11.64 25.95
C VAL A 14 18.92 10.20 25.45
N THR A 15 17.69 9.69 25.27
CA THR A 15 17.38 8.36 24.73
C THR A 15 16.22 8.43 23.72
N PRO A 16 16.33 7.78 22.55
CA PRO A 16 17.51 7.10 22.01
C PRO A 16 18.66 8.10 21.70
N ARG A 17 19.88 7.58 21.51
CA ARG A 17 21.07 8.43 21.24
C ARG A 17 21.14 8.89 19.79
N GLU A 18 20.75 8.01 18.89
CA GLU A 18 20.66 8.23 17.45
C GLU A 18 19.20 7.97 17.05
N PRO A 19 18.31 8.94 17.26
CA PRO A 19 16.89 8.80 16.92
C PRO A 19 16.71 8.75 15.40
N VAL A 20 16.16 7.64 14.91
CA VAL A 20 15.75 7.43 13.51
C VAL A 20 14.22 7.22 13.50
N VAL A 21 13.51 7.81 12.53
CA VAL A 21 12.04 7.70 12.41
C VAL A 21 11.60 7.61 10.94
N PRO A 22 10.63 6.74 10.57
CA PRO A 22 10.08 6.74 9.22
C PRO A 22 9.24 7.99 8.95
N PHE A 23 9.23 8.45 7.71
CA PHE A 23 8.36 9.52 7.22
C PHE A 23 6.88 9.16 7.44
N GLY A 24 6.09 10.14 7.87
CA GLY A 24 4.71 9.96 8.37
C GLY A 24 4.61 9.25 9.72
N GLY A 25 5.71 8.72 10.26
CA GLY A 25 5.78 7.98 11.52
C GLY A 25 5.74 8.84 12.77
N SER A 26 5.97 8.21 13.93
CA SER A 26 6.03 8.88 15.24
C SER A 26 7.15 8.29 16.08
N THR A 27 7.78 9.11 16.93
CA THR A 27 8.84 8.68 17.86
C THR A 27 8.87 9.58 19.09
N GLU A 28 9.52 9.12 20.17
CA GLU A 28 9.61 9.87 21.43
C GLU A 28 11.07 9.94 21.90
N LEU A 29 11.57 11.16 22.12
CA LEU A 29 12.91 11.40 22.65
C LEU A 29 12.77 11.78 24.13
N ASN A 30 13.17 10.89 25.03
CA ASN A 30 13.20 11.16 26.46
C ASN A 30 14.56 11.76 26.82
N CYS A 31 14.57 12.95 27.41
CA CYS A 31 15.74 13.53 28.07
C CYS A 31 15.56 13.51 29.58
N SER A 32 16.52 12.94 30.30
CA SER A 32 16.49 12.75 31.75
C SER A 32 17.73 13.34 32.43
N LEU A 33 17.56 13.85 33.64
CA LEU A 33 18.60 14.40 34.50
C LEU A 33 18.46 13.80 35.90
N ALA A 34 19.51 13.13 36.37
CA ALA A 34 19.51 12.40 37.64
C ALA A 34 19.62 13.29 38.90
N CYS A 35 18.94 14.45 38.91
CA CYS A 35 19.03 15.48 39.95
C CYS A 35 17.70 15.68 40.69
N ALA A 36 17.74 15.68 42.02
CA ALA A 36 16.58 15.98 42.86
C ALA A 36 16.21 17.47 42.80
N GLY A 37 15.02 17.80 42.31
CA GLY A 37 14.61 19.19 42.11
C GLY A 37 15.29 19.91 40.94
N GLY A 38 15.90 19.15 40.02
CA GLY A 38 16.38 19.67 38.76
C GLY A 38 15.26 20.17 37.84
N LYS A 39 15.62 20.66 36.66
CA LYS A 39 14.70 20.96 35.55
C LYS A 39 15.30 20.47 34.24
N VAL A 40 14.44 20.03 33.32
CA VAL A 40 14.80 19.57 31.98
C VAL A 40 13.85 20.22 30.96
N GLU A 41 14.41 20.74 29.86
CA GLU A 41 13.69 21.50 28.83
C GLU A 41 14.22 21.10 27.45
N TRP A 42 13.32 20.86 26.49
CA TRP A 42 13.67 20.65 25.08
C TRP A 42 13.66 21.97 24.31
N ARG A 43 14.65 22.16 23.44
CA ARG A 43 14.72 23.23 22.45
C ARG A 43 15.11 22.70 21.08
N GLY A 44 14.59 23.37 20.06
CA GLY A 44 15.08 23.33 18.69
C GLY A 44 15.59 24.72 18.36
N LEU A 45 16.53 24.81 17.41
CA LEU A 45 16.82 26.07 16.73
C LEU A 45 15.80 26.23 15.60
N ASP A 46 16.00 25.48 14.52
CA ASP A 46 15.33 25.74 13.23
C ASP A 46 14.44 24.59 12.74
N THR A 47 14.21 23.55 13.55
CA THR A 47 13.54 22.30 13.13
C THR A 47 12.20 22.11 13.82
N ALA A 48 11.25 21.44 13.15
CA ALA A 48 9.95 21.12 13.75
C ALA A 48 10.14 20.21 14.98
N LEU A 49 9.73 20.71 16.14
CA LEU A 49 9.96 20.05 17.44
C LEU A 49 8.96 18.93 17.75
N GLY A 50 7.68 19.11 17.40
CA GLY A 50 6.59 18.31 17.97
C GLY A 50 6.11 18.88 19.30
N THR A 51 5.56 18.02 20.17
CA THR A 51 4.97 18.41 21.46
C THR A 51 5.82 17.94 22.64
N ILE A 52 5.88 18.74 23.72
CA ILE A 52 6.77 18.49 24.86
C ILE A 52 5.95 18.16 26.12
N SER A 53 6.24 17.03 26.75
CA SER A 53 5.74 16.65 28.09
C SER A 53 6.86 16.80 29.11
N SER A 54 6.77 17.77 30.02
CA SER A 54 7.82 18.06 31.00
C SER A 54 7.45 17.61 32.41
N PHE A 55 8.41 16.93 33.06
CA PHE A 55 8.31 16.38 34.40
C PHE A 55 9.46 16.91 35.29
N SER A 56 9.51 16.50 36.56
CA SER A 56 10.49 17.02 37.54
C SER A 56 11.94 16.62 37.27
N THR A 57 12.17 15.47 36.65
CA THR A 57 13.52 14.90 36.39
C THR A 57 13.79 14.61 34.92
N HIS A 58 12.80 14.78 34.05
CA HIS A 58 12.88 14.43 32.64
C HIS A 58 11.86 15.22 31.81
N SER A 59 12.08 15.28 30.50
CA SER A 59 11.17 15.90 29.53
C SER A 59 11.15 15.03 28.27
N ILE A 60 9.97 14.77 27.73
CA ILE A 60 9.76 13.90 26.57
C ILE A 60 9.32 14.77 25.39
N LEU A 61 10.05 14.67 24.28
CA LEU A 61 9.71 15.29 23.01
C LEU A 61 8.96 14.25 22.16
N HIS A 62 7.66 14.45 21.96
CA HIS A 62 6.80 13.59 21.16
C HIS A 62 6.75 14.11 19.72
N ILE A 63 7.30 13.34 18.79
CA ILE A 63 7.31 13.63 17.36
C ILE A 63 6.22 12.79 16.71
N ARG A 64 5.31 13.42 15.95
CA ARG A 64 4.16 12.78 15.30
C ARG A 64 4.07 13.25 13.86
N HIS A 65 3.78 12.34 12.95
CA HIS A 65 3.76 12.58 11.50
C HIS A 65 5.06 13.22 11.00
N ALA A 66 6.19 12.54 11.25
CA ALA A 66 7.52 13.03 10.89
C ALA A 66 7.63 13.35 9.39
N THR A 67 8.00 14.59 9.05
CA THR A 67 8.32 15.03 7.68
C THR A 67 9.80 15.33 7.57
N VAL A 68 10.33 15.60 6.37
CA VAL A 68 11.74 15.98 6.20
C VAL A 68 12.10 17.19 7.07
N ALA A 69 11.24 18.22 7.16
CA ALA A 69 11.41 19.36 8.08
C ALA A 69 11.38 19.02 9.60
N THR A 70 11.18 17.75 9.98
CA THR A 70 11.40 17.26 11.37
C THR A 70 12.81 16.71 11.61
N GLU A 71 13.59 16.42 10.56
CA GLU A 71 15.04 16.08 10.60
C GLU A 71 15.83 17.09 11.47
N GLY A 72 17.04 16.71 11.85
CA GLY A 72 18.04 17.64 12.34
C GLY A 72 18.09 17.81 13.85
N MET A 73 18.68 18.92 14.28
CA MET A 73 19.19 19.08 15.64
C MET A 73 18.08 19.29 16.68
N LYS A 74 18.02 18.40 17.68
CA LYS A 74 17.20 18.53 18.89
C LYS A 74 18.12 18.70 20.10
N ILE A 75 17.91 19.76 20.89
CA ILE A 75 18.77 20.13 22.03
C ILE A 75 17.98 19.96 23.32
N CYS A 76 18.47 19.12 24.22
CA CYS A 76 17.99 19.10 25.59
C CYS A 76 18.88 19.96 26.50
N LEU A 77 18.25 20.76 27.34
CA LEU A 77 18.88 21.56 28.39
C LEU A 77 18.46 21.03 29.77
N GLY A 78 19.42 20.95 30.69
CA GLY A 78 19.21 20.54 32.07
C GLY A 78 19.76 21.57 33.05
N LYS A 79 19.11 21.74 34.20
CA LYS A 79 19.60 22.59 35.30
C LYS A 79 19.47 21.88 36.63
N CYS A 80 20.55 21.87 37.42
CA CYS A 80 20.62 21.23 38.74
C CYS A 80 21.54 22.04 39.66
N HIS A 81 21.11 22.34 40.90
CA HIS A 81 21.92 23.03 41.91
C HIS A 81 22.76 24.26 41.43
N GLY A 82 22.23 25.01 40.45
CA GLY A 82 22.91 26.16 39.82
C GLY A 82 23.75 25.80 38.58
N GLN A 83 24.20 24.56 38.45
CA GLN A 83 24.86 24.03 37.26
C GLN A 83 23.89 23.88 36.09
N HIS A 84 24.42 24.02 34.87
CA HIS A 84 23.68 23.85 33.61
C HIS A 84 24.34 22.75 32.77
N TYR A 85 23.50 22.00 32.07
CA TYR A 85 23.85 20.84 31.26
C TYR A 85 23.18 20.97 29.89
N GLN A 86 23.86 20.51 28.85
CA GLN A 86 23.30 20.46 27.50
C GLN A 86 23.61 19.10 26.87
N LYS A 87 22.63 18.53 26.18
CA LYS A 87 22.83 17.33 25.35
C LYS A 87 22.07 17.46 24.05
N THR A 88 22.82 17.42 22.95
CA THR A 88 22.29 17.46 21.59
C THR A 88 22.19 16.04 21.02
N VAL A 89 21.14 15.80 20.22
CA VAL A 89 21.01 14.66 19.30
C VAL A 89 20.51 15.17 17.94
N THR A 90 20.75 14.41 16.89
CA THR A 90 20.19 14.66 15.55
C THR A 90 19.10 13.63 15.29
N LEU A 91 17.87 14.06 15.01
CA LEU A 91 16.83 13.19 14.47
C LEU A 91 17.12 12.95 12.99
N LYS A 92 17.17 11.68 12.58
CA LYS A 92 17.11 11.30 11.17
C LYS A 92 15.72 10.81 10.80
N VAL A 93 15.23 11.30 9.67
CA VAL A 93 14.02 10.82 8.99
C VAL A 93 14.44 9.87 7.88
N TYR A 94 13.62 8.87 7.59
CA TYR A 94 13.83 8.02 6.41
C TYR A 94 12.52 7.69 5.70
N ALA A 95 12.58 7.50 4.39
CA ALA A 95 11.47 6.99 3.60
C ALA A 95 11.98 5.89 2.67
N LEU A 96 11.35 4.73 2.73
CA LEU A 96 11.64 3.57 1.90
C LEU A 96 10.34 2.76 1.77
N PRO A 97 9.72 2.66 0.58
CA PRO A 97 8.42 2.02 0.42
C PRO A 97 8.47 0.53 0.79
N ASP A 98 7.35 -0.03 1.28
CA ASP A 98 7.28 -1.44 1.69
C ASP A 98 7.38 -2.42 0.50
N THR A 99 7.15 -1.95 -0.72
CA THR A 99 7.30 -2.70 -1.97
C THR A 99 8.12 -1.91 -2.98
N LEU A 100 9.04 -2.60 -3.68
CA LEU A 100 9.65 -2.08 -4.91
C LEU A 100 8.78 -2.47 -6.11
N ARG A 101 8.73 -1.64 -7.15
CA ARG A 101 8.16 -2.02 -8.44
C ARG A 101 9.26 -2.63 -9.29
N LEU A 102 9.14 -3.92 -9.62
CA LEU A 102 10.01 -4.60 -10.56
C LEU A 102 9.18 -5.12 -11.73
N GLU A 103 9.44 -4.56 -12.91
CA GLU A 103 8.67 -4.78 -14.13
C GLU A 103 9.57 -5.27 -15.26
N ALA A 104 9.01 -6.03 -16.20
CA ALA A 104 9.73 -6.55 -17.36
C ALA A 104 9.17 -6.01 -18.68
N ALA A 105 10.05 -5.85 -19.67
CA ALA A 105 9.74 -5.54 -21.05
C ALA A 105 10.46 -6.57 -21.96
N PRO A 106 9.75 -7.56 -22.55
CA PRO A 106 8.30 -7.81 -22.46
C PRO A 106 7.84 -8.22 -21.05
N HIS A 107 6.56 -8.01 -20.74
CA HIS A 107 5.98 -8.26 -19.41
C HIS A 107 6.06 -9.72 -18.94
N ILE A 108 6.17 -10.67 -19.86
CA ILE A 108 6.40 -12.08 -19.55
C ILE A 108 7.85 -12.41 -19.94
N LEU A 109 8.64 -12.80 -18.94
CA LEU A 109 10.01 -13.28 -19.15
C LEU A 109 9.97 -14.71 -19.71
N HIS A 110 10.12 -14.82 -21.03
CA HIS A 110 10.21 -16.10 -21.72
C HIS A 110 11.66 -16.59 -21.78
N PRO A 111 11.95 -17.85 -21.40
CA PRO A 111 13.29 -18.44 -21.57
C PRO A 111 13.83 -18.29 -22.99
N GLY A 112 15.14 -18.05 -23.12
CA GLY A 112 15.81 -17.86 -24.40
C GLY A 112 15.61 -16.49 -25.06
N HIS A 113 14.71 -15.64 -24.55
CA HIS A 113 14.38 -14.34 -25.15
C HIS A 113 14.96 -13.17 -24.35
N PRO A 114 15.55 -12.14 -24.99
CA PRO A 114 16.09 -10.99 -24.29
C PRO A 114 14.96 -10.14 -23.69
N ALA A 115 15.24 -9.49 -22.57
CA ALA A 115 14.30 -8.62 -21.87
C ALA A 115 15.03 -7.49 -21.12
N ASN A 116 14.35 -6.36 -20.97
CA ASN A 116 14.78 -5.30 -20.05
C ASN A 116 13.98 -5.42 -18.76
N LEU A 117 14.65 -5.32 -17.62
CA LEU A 117 14.03 -5.29 -16.29
C LEU A 117 14.16 -3.89 -15.72
N THR A 118 13.05 -3.29 -15.31
CA THR A 118 13.04 -1.96 -14.69
C THR A 118 12.63 -2.08 -13.23
N CYS A 119 13.54 -1.73 -12.34
CA CYS A 119 13.31 -1.61 -10.91
C CYS A 119 13.10 -0.13 -10.56
N SER A 120 12.04 0.19 -9.83
CA SER A 120 11.75 1.55 -9.39
C SER A 120 11.15 1.60 -7.99
N ALA A 121 11.42 2.71 -7.30
CA ALA A 121 10.86 3.05 -6.00
C ALA A 121 10.61 4.56 -5.92
N THR A 122 9.51 4.93 -5.29
CA THR A 122 9.10 6.33 -5.10
C THR A 122 9.04 6.68 -3.63
N HIS A 123 9.12 7.98 -3.32
CA HIS A 123 9.11 8.51 -1.96
C HIS A 123 10.26 7.97 -1.10
N LEU A 124 11.50 8.13 -1.59
CA LEU A 124 12.74 7.77 -0.91
C LEU A 124 13.32 8.97 -0.16
N TYR A 125 13.91 8.73 1.02
CA TYR A 125 14.64 9.74 1.78
C TYR A 125 15.58 9.11 2.82
N PRO A 126 16.78 9.67 3.09
CA PRO A 126 17.45 10.71 2.31
C PRO A 126 17.81 10.24 0.88
N PRO A 127 18.15 11.16 -0.04
CA PRO A 127 18.67 10.80 -1.36
C PRO A 127 20.07 10.17 -1.29
N THR A 128 20.87 10.52 -0.29
CA THR A 128 22.23 9.97 -0.10
C THR A 128 22.23 8.63 0.64
N GLY A 129 23.22 7.77 0.37
CA GLY A 129 23.35 6.47 1.04
C GLY A 129 22.38 5.39 0.52
N LEU A 130 21.72 5.65 -0.61
CA LEU A 130 21.00 4.67 -1.41
C LEU A 130 21.99 3.76 -2.17
N ALA A 131 21.68 2.46 -2.20
CA ALA A 131 22.36 1.49 -3.06
C ALA A 131 21.34 0.53 -3.69
N LEU A 132 21.53 0.18 -4.96
CA LEU A 132 20.69 -0.76 -5.70
C LEU A 132 21.55 -1.89 -6.26
N THR A 133 21.21 -3.13 -5.91
CA THR A 133 21.92 -4.33 -6.34
C THR A 133 21.00 -5.23 -7.16
N TRP A 134 21.41 -5.54 -8.39
CA TRP A 134 20.74 -6.48 -9.27
C TRP A 134 21.33 -7.87 -9.10
N TYR A 135 20.46 -8.87 -8.95
CA TYR A 135 20.82 -10.28 -8.84
C TYR A 135 20.16 -11.13 -9.91
N ARG A 136 20.88 -12.18 -10.33
CA ARG A 136 20.37 -13.30 -11.13
C ARG A 136 20.63 -14.59 -10.35
N GLY A 137 19.58 -15.13 -9.74
CA GLY A 137 19.65 -16.17 -8.71
C GLY A 137 20.52 -15.72 -7.53
N HIS A 138 21.69 -16.34 -7.40
CA HIS A 138 22.67 -16.03 -6.34
C HIS A 138 23.80 -15.11 -6.79
N GLN A 139 23.91 -14.78 -8.07
CA GLN A 139 24.98 -13.94 -8.62
C GLN A 139 24.56 -12.47 -8.63
N VAL A 140 25.42 -11.58 -8.14
CA VAL A 140 25.31 -10.13 -8.41
C VAL A 140 25.62 -9.91 -9.89
N VAL A 141 24.73 -9.19 -10.59
CA VAL A 141 24.92 -8.80 -12.00
C VAL A 141 25.46 -7.38 -12.08
N GLU A 142 24.91 -6.49 -11.27
CA GLU A 142 25.25 -5.08 -11.22
C GLU A 142 25.03 -4.55 -9.79
N ASN A 143 25.85 -3.60 -9.35
CA ASN A 143 25.73 -2.99 -8.03
C ASN A 143 26.01 -1.49 -8.15
N LEU A 144 24.97 -0.68 -7.95
CA LEU A 144 24.98 0.77 -8.05
C LEU A 144 25.01 1.34 -6.63
N THR A 145 26.14 1.92 -6.24
CA THR A 145 26.33 2.61 -4.95
C THR A 145 26.16 4.10 -5.12
N ASP A 146 25.47 4.76 -4.19
CA ASP A 146 25.11 6.18 -4.28
C ASP A 146 24.27 6.43 -5.55
N VAL A 147 23.10 5.77 -5.58
CA VAL A 147 22.12 5.91 -6.67
C VAL A 147 21.51 7.30 -6.58
N ASP A 148 22.04 8.21 -7.38
CA ASP A 148 21.67 9.61 -7.35
C ASP A 148 20.19 9.83 -7.68
N CYS A 149 19.62 10.83 -7.04
CA CYS A 149 18.25 11.28 -7.18
C CYS A 149 18.26 12.65 -7.85
N GLU A 150 18.50 12.66 -9.18
CA GLU A 150 18.51 13.89 -9.99
C GLU A 150 17.26 14.76 -9.72
N ASP A 151 17.47 16.07 -9.66
CA ASP A 151 16.47 17.12 -9.41
C ASP A 151 15.73 17.09 -8.04
N ALA A 152 16.17 16.31 -7.05
CA ALA A 152 15.63 16.37 -5.69
C ALA A 152 16.39 17.38 -4.80
N ASP A 153 15.70 18.42 -4.31
CA ASP A 153 16.21 19.28 -3.23
C ASP A 153 16.45 18.45 -1.94
N GLU A 154 17.41 18.86 -1.09
CA GLU A 154 17.75 18.16 0.17
C GLU A 154 16.56 18.00 1.14
N GLU A 155 15.46 18.74 0.92
CA GLU A 155 14.24 18.71 1.74
C GLU A 155 13.08 17.87 1.14
N GLU A 156 13.21 17.31 -0.07
CA GLU A 156 12.14 16.58 -0.77
C GLU A 156 12.34 15.03 -0.82
N LEU A 157 11.25 14.30 -1.05
CA LEU A 157 11.26 12.84 -1.21
C LEU A 157 11.54 12.46 -2.67
N CYS A 158 12.63 11.73 -2.92
CA CYS A 158 13.06 11.41 -4.29
C CYS A 158 12.54 10.07 -4.81
N ASN A 159 12.86 9.76 -6.07
CA ASN A 159 12.42 8.55 -6.77
C ASN A 159 13.59 7.98 -7.58
N ILE A 160 13.81 6.66 -7.54
CA ILE A 160 14.85 5.99 -8.34
C ILE A 160 14.25 5.07 -9.39
N VAL A 161 14.93 4.97 -10.54
CA VAL A 161 14.65 4.01 -11.60
C VAL A 161 15.97 3.44 -12.10
N SER A 162 16.13 2.12 -12.06
CA SER A 162 17.26 1.39 -12.65
C SER A 162 16.74 0.39 -13.68
N THR A 163 17.45 0.22 -14.80
CA THR A 163 17.05 -0.70 -15.87
C THR A 163 18.20 -1.63 -16.26
N LEU A 164 18.05 -2.93 -15.98
CA LEU A 164 18.98 -3.97 -16.37
C LEU A 164 18.58 -4.58 -17.72
N SER A 165 19.50 -4.55 -18.70
CA SER A 165 19.31 -5.22 -20.00
C SER A 165 19.83 -6.66 -19.94
N VAL A 166 18.96 -7.66 -20.14
CA VAL A 166 19.26 -9.09 -19.99
C VAL A 166 19.22 -9.80 -21.35
N LYS A 167 20.24 -10.60 -21.66
CA LYS A 167 20.30 -11.37 -22.92
C LYS A 167 19.42 -12.62 -22.83
N GLY A 168 18.88 -13.08 -23.95
CA GLY A 168 18.04 -14.29 -23.97
C GLY A 168 18.73 -15.56 -23.47
N THR A 169 20.06 -15.66 -23.64
CA THR A 169 20.89 -16.73 -23.06
C THR A 169 21.04 -16.68 -21.54
N GLU A 170 20.64 -15.57 -20.91
CA GLU A 170 20.71 -15.36 -19.46
C GLU A 170 19.35 -15.56 -18.78
N VAL A 171 18.25 -15.53 -19.55
CA VAL A 171 16.88 -15.85 -19.12
C VAL A 171 16.61 -17.35 -19.34
N ALA A 172 16.57 -18.12 -18.25
CA ALA A 172 16.25 -19.54 -18.26
C ALA A 172 15.20 -19.89 -17.20
N GLU A 173 14.51 -21.01 -17.38
CA GLU A 173 13.47 -21.47 -16.46
C GLU A 173 14.03 -21.65 -15.03
N GLY A 174 13.29 -21.17 -14.03
CA GLY A 174 13.71 -21.19 -12.62
C GLY A 174 14.80 -20.17 -12.22
N VAL A 175 15.34 -19.36 -13.15
CA VAL A 175 16.34 -18.33 -12.82
C VAL A 175 15.64 -17.05 -12.37
N GLU A 176 15.54 -16.86 -11.05
CA GLU A 176 15.04 -15.61 -10.46
C GLU A 176 15.90 -14.41 -10.87
N PHE A 177 15.24 -13.30 -11.22
CA PHE A 177 15.85 -11.97 -11.28
C PHE A 177 15.33 -11.14 -10.12
N ARG A 178 16.23 -10.50 -9.38
CA ARG A 178 15.89 -9.83 -8.12
C ARG A 178 16.57 -8.48 -8.02
N CYS A 179 15.78 -7.45 -7.74
CA CYS A 179 16.26 -6.11 -7.41
C CYS A 179 16.25 -5.95 -5.88
N GLU A 180 17.36 -5.50 -5.32
CA GLU A 180 17.49 -5.13 -3.92
C GLU A 180 17.82 -3.64 -3.82
N VAL A 181 17.09 -2.91 -2.97
CA VAL A 181 17.38 -1.51 -2.64
C VAL A 181 17.72 -1.43 -1.15
N LYS A 182 18.85 -0.80 -0.84
CA LYS A 182 19.36 -0.56 0.50
C LYS A 182 19.46 0.93 0.77
N LEU A 183 19.10 1.32 1.99
CA LEU A 183 19.15 2.71 2.47
C LEU A 183 19.82 2.73 3.85
N HIS A 184 20.87 3.53 3.99
CA HIS A 184 21.71 3.58 5.19
C HIS A 184 21.50 4.89 5.95
N VAL A 185 20.98 4.83 7.18
CA VAL A 185 20.50 6.00 7.93
C VAL A 185 21.15 6.04 9.31
N GLY A 186 22.38 6.57 9.37
CA GLY A 186 23.18 6.52 10.59
C GLY A 186 23.78 5.13 10.79
N GLN A 187 23.41 4.45 11.89
CA GLN A 187 23.77 3.04 12.10
C GLN A 187 22.71 2.06 11.55
N GLU A 188 21.50 2.53 11.24
CA GLU A 188 20.42 1.68 10.72
C GLU A 188 20.61 1.41 9.22
N THR A 189 20.30 0.20 8.77
CA THR A 189 20.28 -0.18 7.35
C THR A 189 18.95 -0.83 7.02
N PHE A 190 18.18 -0.17 6.17
CA PHE A 190 16.90 -0.68 5.68
C PHE A 190 17.11 -1.36 4.32
N THR A 191 16.34 -2.40 4.05
CA THR A 191 16.42 -3.17 2.80
C THR A 191 15.03 -3.49 2.27
N ARG A 192 14.87 -3.43 0.95
CA ARG A 192 13.70 -3.86 0.20
C ARG A 192 14.11 -4.70 -0.98
N VAL A 193 13.25 -5.63 -1.37
CA VAL A 193 13.52 -6.64 -2.39
C VAL A 193 12.27 -6.81 -3.24
N ALA A 194 12.45 -6.92 -4.55
CA ALA A 194 11.43 -7.44 -5.46
C ALA A 194 12.06 -8.48 -6.40
N SER A 195 11.26 -9.49 -6.76
CA SER A 195 11.69 -10.64 -7.57
C SER A 195 10.75 -10.85 -8.75
N LEU A 196 11.32 -11.30 -9.87
CA LEU A 196 10.60 -11.85 -11.02
C LEU A 196 11.18 -13.21 -11.40
N LEU A 197 10.32 -14.11 -11.87
CA LEU A 197 10.69 -15.44 -12.36
C LEU A 197 10.29 -15.57 -13.83
N PRO A 198 11.16 -16.14 -14.69
CA PRO A 198 10.79 -16.57 -16.04
C PRO A 198 9.62 -17.55 -16.02
N CYS A 199 8.67 -17.33 -16.92
CA CYS A 199 7.42 -18.06 -16.93
C CYS A 199 7.62 -19.45 -17.56
N GLY A 200 7.57 -20.49 -16.72
CA GLY A 200 7.63 -21.91 -17.12
C GLY A 200 6.38 -22.42 -17.87
N CYS A 201 5.59 -21.52 -18.48
CA CYS A 201 4.50 -21.91 -19.36
C CYS A 201 5.09 -22.48 -20.66
N SER A 202 5.06 -23.82 -20.76
CA SER A 202 5.46 -24.54 -21.97
C SER A 202 4.69 -24.03 -23.18
N VAL A 203 5.42 -23.73 -24.25
CA VAL A 203 4.83 -23.16 -25.46
C VAL A 203 4.04 -24.25 -26.19
N LEU A 204 2.71 -24.24 -26.04
CA LEU A 204 1.85 -24.68 -27.13
C LEU A 204 2.00 -23.65 -28.23
N ALA A 205 2.96 -23.89 -29.13
CA ALA A 205 3.20 -23.05 -30.27
C ALA A 205 1.94 -23.05 -31.14
N ASP A 206 1.33 -21.89 -31.32
CA ASP A 206 0.18 -21.73 -32.20
C ASP A 206 0.67 -21.89 -33.64
N VAL A 207 0.62 -23.14 -34.14
CA VAL A 207 0.97 -23.48 -35.51
C VAL A 207 -0.15 -22.96 -36.42
N MET A 208 -0.11 -21.65 -36.69
CA MET A 208 -0.80 -21.02 -37.81
C MET A 208 -0.20 -21.53 -39.12
N THR A 209 -0.51 -22.78 -39.44
CA THR A 209 -0.27 -23.39 -40.72
C THR A 209 -0.96 -22.52 -41.77
N ALA A 210 -0.18 -21.84 -42.60
CA ALA A 210 -0.72 -20.92 -43.60
C ALA A 210 -1.48 -21.71 -44.67
N ALA A 211 -2.78 -21.91 -44.45
CA ALA A 211 -3.69 -22.62 -45.34
C ALA A 211 -4.01 -21.77 -46.60
N MET A 212 -3.02 -21.65 -47.47
CA MET A 212 -3.11 -21.01 -48.78
C MET A 212 -4.03 -21.81 -49.72
N VAL A 213 -5.34 -21.58 -49.60
CA VAL A 213 -6.34 -22.10 -50.53
C VAL A 213 -6.47 -21.16 -51.73
N THR A 214 -5.83 -21.52 -52.83
CA THR A 214 -6.03 -20.88 -54.13
C THR A 214 -7.41 -21.26 -54.68
N SER A 215 -8.20 -20.25 -55.08
CA SER A 215 -9.38 -20.46 -55.93
C SER A 215 -9.55 -19.29 -56.89
N THR A 216 -8.97 -19.44 -58.08
CA THR A 216 -9.20 -18.54 -59.23
C THR A 216 -10.59 -18.81 -59.83
N GLY A 217 -11.42 -17.78 -60.00
CA GLY A 217 -12.73 -17.93 -60.64
C GLY A 217 -13.49 -16.61 -60.83
N SER A 218 -13.38 -16.02 -62.01
CA SER A 218 -14.20 -14.89 -62.49
C SER A 218 -14.97 -15.31 -63.75
N PRO A 219 -15.90 -14.49 -64.27
CA PRO A 219 -17.12 -14.00 -63.62
C PRO A 219 -18.37 -14.33 -64.48
N SER A 220 -19.59 -14.06 -64.00
CA SER A 220 -20.76 -13.95 -64.91
C SER A 220 -21.88 -13.05 -64.37
N THR A 221 -22.72 -12.56 -65.28
CA THR A 221 -23.64 -11.42 -65.08
C THR A 221 -25.12 -11.79 -65.14
N ALA A 222 -25.93 -11.25 -64.22
CA ALA A 222 -27.37 -11.07 -64.42
C ALA A 222 -27.96 -9.87 -63.64
N ARG A 223 -28.55 -8.94 -64.40
CA ARG A 223 -29.57 -7.92 -64.04
C ARG A 223 -30.61 -7.98 -65.22
N PRO A 224 -31.78 -7.31 -65.22
CA PRO A 224 -32.39 -6.33 -64.30
C PRO A 224 -33.69 -6.92 -63.66
N VAL A 225 -34.75 -6.25 -63.17
CA VAL A 225 -35.39 -4.92 -63.34
C VAL A 225 -36.04 -4.47 -62.01
N ALA A 226 -36.41 -3.18 -61.87
CA ALA A 226 -37.04 -2.59 -60.68
C ALA A 226 -38.45 -2.00 -60.97
N SER A 227 -39.22 -1.66 -59.92
CA SER A 227 -40.40 -0.76 -60.04
C SER A 227 -40.74 -0.05 -58.70
N THR A 228 -40.28 1.20 -58.62
CA THR A 228 -40.90 2.43 -58.08
C THR A 228 -42.17 2.39 -57.19
N ALA A 229 -42.12 2.99 -55.99
CA ALA A 229 -43.18 3.85 -55.39
C ALA A 229 -42.71 4.60 -54.10
N LEU A 230 -43.18 5.84 -53.88
CA LEU A 230 -43.03 6.79 -52.74
C LEU A 230 -43.96 8.03 -52.99
N PRO A 231 -44.21 9.02 -52.09
CA PRO A 231 -43.94 9.22 -50.64
C PRO A 231 -45.31 9.47 -49.88
N PRO A 232 -45.69 10.55 -49.11
CA PRO A 232 -45.02 11.59 -48.29
C PRO A 232 -45.74 12.05 -46.96
N GLY A 233 -45.55 11.40 -45.80
CA GLY A 233 -45.79 12.00 -44.45
C GLY A 233 -47.25 12.40 -44.09
N PRO A 234 -47.50 13.37 -43.17
CA PRO A 234 -46.59 14.09 -42.23
C PRO A 234 -47.06 14.11 -40.74
N GLY A 235 -46.28 14.67 -39.79
CA GLY A 235 -46.75 14.96 -38.40
C GLY A 235 -45.68 15.44 -37.38
N VAL A 236 -45.99 16.52 -36.63
CA VAL A 236 -45.15 17.34 -35.70
C VAL A 236 -46.14 18.14 -34.79
N PRO A 237 -45.86 18.62 -33.52
CA PRO A 237 -44.58 18.86 -32.80
C PRO A 237 -44.46 18.36 -31.32
N THR A 238 -43.24 18.59 -30.77
CA THR A 238 -42.81 19.03 -29.41
C THR A 238 -43.77 19.06 -28.19
N GLY A 239 -43.28 18.63 -27.02
CA GLY A 239 -43.81 18.99 -25.69
C GLY A 239 -42.88 18.59 -24.50
N ASP A 240 -42.69 19.51 -23.56
CA ASP A 240 -41.92 19.43 -22.28
C ASP A 240 -42.67 20.36 -21.29
N PRO A 241 -42.53 20.31 -19.93
CA PRO A 241 -41.73 19.43 -19.07
C PRO A 241 -42.48 18.91 -17.79
N SER A 242 -41.70 18.42 -16.81
CA SER A 242 -41.94 18.49 -15.34
C SER A 242 -42.36 17.21 -14.57
N THR A 243 -41.49 16.85 -13.62
CA THR A 243 -41.72 16.24 -12.28
C THR A 243 -42.83 15.19 -12.06
N ALA A 244 -42.41 13.96 -11.74
CA ALA A 244 -43.13 13.05 -10.85
C ALA A 244 -42.16 12.30 -9.92
N ARG A 245 -42.61 11.94 -8.72
CA ARG A 245 -41.81 11.30 -7.64
C ARG A 245 -42.38 9.91 -7.36
N GLY A 246 -41.61 8.85 -7.60
CA GLY A 246 -42.03 7.46 -7.33
C GLY A 246 -40.83 6.51 -7.22
N PRO A 247 -40.73 5.69 -6.16
CA PRO A 247 -39.65 4.72 -6.01
C PRO A 247 -40.01 3.39 -6.70
N ASN A 248 -38.98 2.58 -7.01
CA ASN A 248 -39.10 1.12 -7.01
C ASN A 248 -37.73 0.48 -6.77
N ALA A 249 -37.72 -0.65 -6.07
CA ALA A 249 -36.50 -1.41 -5.81
C ALA A 249 -36.20 -2.36 -6.98
N GLY A 250 -34.94 -2.38 -7.42
CA GLY A 250 -34.39 -3.42 -8.29
C GLY A 250 -33.32 -4.18 -7.51
N THR A 251 -33.57 -5.45 -7.18
CA THR A 251 -32.68 -6.24 -6.32
C THR A 251 -31.53 -6.85 -7.12
N THR A 252 -30.35 -6.22 -7.07
CA THR A 252 -29.11 -6.86 -7.55
C THR A 252 -28.58 -7.80 -6.47
N LEU A 253 -28.41 -9.08 -6.81
CA LEU A 253 -27.73 -10.07 -5.97
C LEU A 253 -26.20 -9.93 -6.13
N ASP A 254 -25.59 -9.02 -5.37
CA ASP A 254 -24.13 -8.93 -5.31
C ASP A 254 -23.53 -10.06 -4.46
N LEU A 255 -22.51 -10.73 -5.01
CA LEU A 255 -21.85 -11.87 -4.40
C LEU A 255 -20.79 -11.40 -3.39
N ALA A 256 -21.19 -11.29 -2.11
CA ALA A 256 -20.26 -11.00 -1.03
C ALA A 256 -19.29 -12.17 -0.80
N ALA A 257 -18.00 -11.96 -1.10
CA ALA A 257 -16.94 -12.92 -0.78
C ALA A 257 -16.67 -12.92 0.74
N VAL A 258 -17.08 -14.00 1.43
CA VAL A 258 -16.91 -14.13 2.89
C VAL A 258 -15.85 -15.19 3.20
N THR A 259 -14.62 -14.73 3.46
CA THR A 259 -13.53 -15.59 3.94
C THR A 259 -13.80 -16.03 5.38
N LYS A 260 -13.58 -17.32 5.69
CA LYS A 260 -13.84 -17.90 7.01
C LYS A 260 -12.61 -18.69 7.48
N SER A 261 -11.82 -18.09 8.37
CA SER A 261 -10.48 -18.57 8.72
C SER A 261 -10.47 -19.85 9.58
N PRO A 262 -9.61 -20.84 9.28
CA PRO A 262 -9.24 -21.89 10.22
C PRO A 262 -8.16 -21.40 11.21
N SER A 263 -8.01 -22.09 12.33
CA SER A 263 -6.93 -21.85 13.31
C SER A 263 -5.86 -22.94 13.18
N THR A 264 -4.59 -22.55 13.11
CA THR A 264 -3.43 -23.46 13.12
C THR A 264 -2.47 -23.03 14.22
N GLU A 265 -2.11 -23.97 15.09
CA GLU A 265 -1.22 -23.76 16.24
C GLU A 265 0.19 -24.24 15.90
N LEU A 266 1.23 -23.47 16.26
CA LEU A 266 2.61 -23.73 15.85
C LEU A 266 3.42 -24.34 17.02
N SER A 267 3.82 -25.61 16.88
CA SER A 267 4.60 -26.33 17.90
C SER A 267 6.11 -26.08 17.78
N VAL A 268 6.79 -26.01 18.94
CA VAL A 268 8.26 -25.90 19.05
C VAL A 268 8.86 -27.26 19.41
N PRO A 269 9.95 -27.72 18.77
CA PRO A 269 10.61 -28.99 19.11
C PRO A 269 11.54 -28.85 20.33
N GLN A 270 11.58 -29.90 21.16
CA GLN A 270 12.65 -30.16 22.12
C GLN A 270 13.01 -31.66 22.08
N ASP A 271 14.27 -31.96 22.37
CA ASP A 271 14.88 -33.31 22.35
C ASP A 271 15.67 -33.52 23.68
N PRO A 272 16.08 -34.74 24.07
CA PRO A 272 15.47 -35.31 25.27
C PRO A 272 16.46 -35.86 26.31
N MET A 273 16.00 -36.09 27.55
CA MET A 273 16.59 -37.18 28.37
C MET A 273 15.66 -37.85 29.39
N ALA A 274 15.82 -39.17 29.43
CA ALA A 274 15.19 -40.24 30.19
C ALA A 274 14.73 -40.07 31.66
N SER A 275 13.69 -40.86 31.98
CA SER A 275 13.33 -41.45 33.30
C SER A 275 12.70 -40.50 34.36
N THR A 276 11.86 -40.92 35.32
CA THR A 276 11.57 -42.29 35.84
C THR A 276 10.07 -42.49 36.17
N HIS A 277 9.67 -43.74 36.44
CA HIS A 277 8.39 -44.31 36.87
C HIS A 277 7.55 -43.58 37.95
N THR A 278 6.31 -43.96 38.33
CA THR A 278 5.10 -44.63 37.75
C THR A 278 4.13 -44.90 38.94
N ALA A 279 2.80 -44.84 38.73
CA ALA A 279 1.72 -45.21 39.68
C ALA A 279 1.52 -44.28 40.91
N GLY A 280 0.30 -44.18 41.48
CA GLY A 280 -0.99 -44.74 41.04
C GLY A 280 -2.10 -44.66 42.12
N VAL A 281 -3.09 -45.55 42.01
CA VAL A 281 -4.27 -45.75 42.89
C VAL A 281 -5.45 -44.77 42.67
N ALA A 282 -6.66 -45.34 42.70
CA ALA A 282 -7.96 -44.68 42.67
C ALA A 282 -8.93 -45.41 43.63
N THR A 283 -10.03 -44.77 44.02
CA THR A 283 -11.11 -45.41 44.79
C THR A 283 -12.47 -44.81 44.38
N SER A 284 -13.53 -45.62 44.38
CA SER A 284 -14.87 -45.25 43.91
C SER A 284 -15.96 -45.48 44.96
N THR A 285 -17.03 -44.67 44.91
CA THR A 285 -18.31 -44.96 45.58
C THR A 285 -19.49 -44.39 44.79
N PHE A 286 -20.60 -45.11 44.77
CA PHE A 286 -21.93 -44.81 44.21
C PHE A 286 -22.98 -45.43 45.18
N PRO A 287 -24.31 -45.22 45.06
CA PRO A 287 -25.06 -44.27 44.21
C PRO A 287 -26.05 -43.37 45.00
N GLY A 288 -26.82 -42.52 44.31
CA GLY A 288 -27.97 -41.83 44.88
C GLY A 288 -28.87 -41.20 43.80
N PHE A 289 -30.18 -41.43 43.87
CA PHE A 289 -31.17 -40.91 42.90
C PHE A 289 -31.88 -39.68 43.48
N GLY A 290 -32.00 -38.58 42.72
CA GLY A 290 -32.65 -37.37 43.21
C GLY A 290 -32.78 -36.27 42.15
N THR A 291 -33.99 -36.10 41.61
CA THR A 291 -34.30 -35.03 40.66
C THR A 291 -34.57 -33.70 41.38
N ALA A 292 -33.65 -32.74 41.24
CA ALA A 292 -33.87 -31.34 41.62
C ALA A 292 -33.28 -30.41 40.54
N ALA A 293 -33.99 -29.35 40.20
CA ALA A 293 -33.60 -28.45 39.11
C ALA A 293 -32.29 -27.71 39.44
N THR A 294 -31.26 -27.95 38.63
CA THR A 294 -29.99 -27.20 38.63
C THR A 294 -29.75 -26.74 37.20
N GLY A 295 -29.21 -25.52 37.01
CA GLY A 295 -29.17 -24.85 35.71
C GLY A 295 -28.33 -25.57 34.63
N PRO A 296 -28.52 -25.21 33.34
CA PRO A 296 -27.70 -25.73 32.26
C PRO A 296 -26.21 -25.45 32.52
N PRO A 297 -25.30 -26.36 32.13
CA PRO A 297 -23.91 -26.31 32.55
C PRO A 297 -23.20 -25.04 32.03
N LEU A 298 -22.37 -24.44 32.89
CA LEU A 298 -21.51 -23.32 32.56
C LEU A 298 -20.34 -23.80 31.66
N GLY A 299 -20.65 -24.17 30.41
CA GLY A 299 -19.83 -25.09 29.62
C GLY A 299 -19.49 -24.68 28.18
N THR A 300 -20.10 -23.62 27.62
CA THR A 300 -19.69 -23.09 26.31
C THR A 300 -19.89 -21.58 26.22
N MET A 301 -18.82 -20.81 26.47
CA MET A 301 -18.83 -19.38 26.17
C MET A 301 -18.89 -19.18 24.65
N PRO A 302 -19.74 -18.25 24.15
CA PRO A 302 -19.87 -18.02 22.72
C PRO A 302 -18.55 -17.51 22.14
N THR A 303 -18.02 -18.24 21.16
CA THR A 303 -16.89 -17.79 20.35
C THR A 303 -17.33 -16.56 19.55
N CYS A 304 -16.94 -15.36 20.02
CA CYS A 304 -17.06 -14.18 19.19
C CYS A 304 -16.30 -14.40 17.88
N SER A 305 -16.88 -14.04 16.74
CA SER A 305 -16.25 -14.19 15.43
C SER A 305 -15.98 -12.84 14.78
N LEU A 306 -14.72 -12.56 14.47
CA LEU A 306 -14.34 -11.39 13.67
C LEU A 306 -14.50 -11.69 12.17
N GLN A 307 -15.07 -10.75 11.42
CA GLN A 307 -15.26 -10.82 9.97
C GLN A 307 -14.80 -9.52 9.31
N ILE A 308 -14.29 -9.60 8.08
CA ILE A 308 -13.82 -8.47 7.28
C ILE A 308 -14.27 -8.65 5.83
N TRP A 309 -14.69 -7.57 5.17
CA TRP A 309 -15.14 -7.57 3.77
C TRP A 309 -14.96 -6.19 3.11
N SER A 310 -15.01 -6.15 1.78
CA SER A 310 -14.98 -4.93 0.96
C SER A 310 -16.31 -4.71 0.22
N LEU A 311 -16.68 -3.44 0.02
CA LEU A 311 -17.87 -2.99 -0.71
C LEU A 311 -17.49 -1.80 -1.62
N PRO A 312 -17.46 -1.95 -2.95
CA PRO A 312 -17.55 -3.22 -3.71
C PRO A 312 -16.42 -4.20 -3.37
N ALA A 313 -16.59 -5.48 -3.70
CA ALA A 313 -15.60 -6.52 -3.40
C ALA A 313 -14.22 -6.23 -4.02
N THR A 314 -14.23 -5.78 -5.28
CA THR A 314 -13.08 -5.26 -6.01
C THR A 314 -13.21 -3.74 -6.13
N GLY A 315 -12.17 -2.99 -5.74
CA GLY A 315 -12.13 -1.54 -5.92
C GLY A 315 -11.93 -1.14 -7.38
N MET A 316 -12.40 0.06 -7.73
CA MET A 316 -12.13 0.69 -9.03
C MET A 316 -11.56 2.09 -8.82
N ARG A 317 -10.54 2.45 -9.60
CA ARG A 317 -9.85 3.74 -9.48
C ARG A 317 -10.82 4.91 -9.67
N GLY A 318 -10.75 5.90 -8.78
CA GLY A 318 -11.63 7.06 -8.76
C GLY A 318 -13.06 6.79 -8.29
N ARG A 319 -13.42 5.56 -7.91
CA ARG A 319 -14.73 5.19 -7.35
C ARG A 319 -14.65 5.05 -5.83
N ALA A 320 -15.78 5.18 -5.14
CA ALA A 320 -15.82 4.97 -3.70
C ALA A 320 -15.58 3.49 -3.33
N LEU A 321 -14.88 3.24 -2.22
CA LEU A 321 -14.60 1.91 -1.68
C LEU A 321 -14.73 1.94 -0.15
N ARG A 322 -15.41 0.95 0.42
CA ARG A 322 -15.45 0.70 1.86
C ARG A 322 -14.80 -0.64 2.16
N ILE A 323 -13.95 -0.69 3.18
CA ILE A 323 -13.50 -1.92 3.82
C ILE A 323 -14.08 -1.92 5.24
N GLU A 324 -14.79 -2.96 5.62
CA GLU A 324 -15.54 -3.02 6.88
C GLU A 324 -15.17 -4.29 7.65
N CYS A 325 -14.92 -4.14 8.95
CA CYS A 325 -14.59 -5.23 9.85
C CYS A 325 -15.52 -5.19 11.07
N HIS A 326 -16.11 -6.34 11.40
CA HIS A 326 -17.18 -6.48 12.38
C HIS A 326 -16.99 -7.73 13.25
N ALA A 327 -17.08 -7.54 14.57
CA ALA A 327 -17.01 -8.56 15.59
C ALA A 327 -18.41 -8.99 16.06
N ARG A 328 -18.82 -10.21 15.73
CA ARG A 328 -20.06 -10.81 16.27
C ARG A 328 -19.81 -11.36 17.68
N CYS A 329 -19.74 -10.47 18.67
CA CYS A 329 -19.63 -10.82 20.09
C CYS A 329 -20.99 -10.75 20.79
N THR A 330 -21.17 -11.47 21.91
CA THR A 330 -22.40 -11.40 22.74
C THR A 330 -22.31 -10.34 23.85
N GLY A 331 -21.49 -9.32 23.65
CA GLY A 331 -21.21 -8.24 24.60
C GLY A 331 -20.33 -7.18 23.95
N ASN A 332 -20.14 -6.06 24.62
CA ASN A 332 -19.38 -4.93 24.09
C ASN A 332 -17.95 -5.35 23.72
N ALA A 333 -17.59 -5.07 22.47
CA ALA A 333 -16.29 -5.37 21.89
C ALA A 333 -15.85 -4.20 21.02
N THR A 334 -14.55 -4.02 20.85
CA THR A 334 -13.96 -2.99 20.00
C THR A 334 -13.08 -3.62 18.93
N VAL A 335 -13.21 -3.12 17.71
CA VAL A 335 -12.41 -3.54 16.55
C VAL A 335 -11.41 -2.43 16.23
N GLY A 336 -10.16 -2.80 15.94
CA GLY A 336 -9.12 -1.88 15.45
C GLY A 336 -8.43 -2.44 14.21
N TRP A 337 -7.73 -1.57 13.48
CA TRP A 337 -6.96 -1.94 12.30
C TRP A 337 -5.49 -2.21 12.67
N LEU A 338 -4.95 -3.36 12.24
CA LEU A 338 -3.53 -3.73 12.39
C LEU A 338 -2.71 -3.42 11.14
N ARG A 339 -3.31 -3.57 9.96
CA ARG A 339 -2.65 -3.34 8.67
C ARG A 339 -3.64 -2.77 7.68
N THR A 340 -3.19 -1.74 6.97
CA THR A 340 -3.81 -1.17 5.77
C THR A 340 -2.69 -0.96 4.74
N PRO A 341 -2.94 -1.10 3.43
CA PRO A 341 -1.91 -0.89 2.41
C PRO A 341 -1.40 0.56 2.34
N ALA A 342 -2.30 1.53 2.53
CA ALA A 342 -1.95 2.93 2.74
C ALA A 342 -2.00 3.29 4.24
N ALA A 343 -1.50 4.47 4.61
CA ALA A 343 -1.56 4.96 5.98
C ALA A 343 -2.99 5.30 6.40
N LEU A 344 -3.37 4.98 7.65
CA LEU A 344 -4.75 5.09 8.16
C LEU A 344 -5.40 6.47 7.96
N TRP A 345 -4.64 7.57 7.93
CA TRP A 345 -5.15 8.92 7.71
C TRP A 345 -5.67 9.20 6.28
N GLN A 346 -5.33 8.35 5.30
CA GLN A 346 -5.88 8.43 3.94
C GLN A 346 -7.32 7.89 3.86
N TYR A 347 -7.73 7.12 4.87
CA TYR A 347 -9.08 6.58 5.00
C TYR A 347 -9.90 7.44 5.98
N ARG A 348 -11.20 7.58 5.72
CA ARG A 348 -12.14 8.06 6.74
C ARG A 348 -12.60 6.85 7.56
N GLU A 349 -12.01 6.65 8.73
CA GLU A 349 -12.45 5.62 9.67
C GLU A 349 -13.78 6.00 10.33
N GLU A 350 -14.69 5.03 10.39
CA GLU A 350 -15.97 5.10 11.10
C GLU A 350 -16.06 3.91 12.07
N SER A 351 -15.86 4.17 13.36
CA SER A 351 -15.98 3.15 14.40
C SER A 351 -17.36 3.21 15.08
N ALA A 352 -17.99 2.04 15.23
CA ALA A 352 -19.34 1.86 15.76
C ALA A 352 -19.37 0.69 16.76
N GLY A 353 -18.49 0.76 17.78
CA GLY A 353 -18.36 -0.27 18.81
C GLY A 353 -17.80 -1.58 18.23
N SER A 354 -18.68 -2.54 17.95
CA SER A 354 -18.31 -3.86 17.44
C SER A 354 -17.95 -3.88 15.94
N SER A 355 -18.05 -2.77 15.22
CA SER A 355 -17.45 -2.61 13.89
C SER A 355 -16.56 -1.38 13.78
N SER A 356 -15.60 -1.45 12.85
CA SER A 356 -14.95 -0.29 12.26
C SER A 356 -14.94 -0.43 10.74
N ALA A 357 -15.15 0.68 10.03
CA ALA A 357 -15.13 0.73 8.57
C ALA A 357 -14.20 1.84 8.08
N LEU A 358 -13.34 1.51 7.13
CA LEU A 358 -12.50 2.45 6.39
C LEU A 358 -13.24 2.84 5.10
N ARG A 359 -13.56 4.13 4.94
CA ARG A 359 -14.14 4.67 3.70
C ARG A 359 -13.10 5.44 2.89
N LEU A 360 -13.10 5.20 1.59
CA LEU A 360 -12.43 6.00 0.57
C LEU A 360 -13.50 6.60 -0.34
N ASP A 361 -13.54 7.93 -0.45
CA ASP A 361 -14.44 8.61 -1.39
C ASP A 361 -13.96 8.41 -2.85
N ARG A 362 -12.65 8.19 -3.05
CA ARG A 362 -12.01 7.78 -4.31
C ARG A 362 -10.91 6.76 -4.00
N ALA A 363 -11.02 5.54 -4.51
CA ALA A 363 -10.00 4.50 -4.41
C ALA A 363 -8.92 4.71 -5.49
N GLU A 364 -7.69 4.28 -5.20
CA GLU A 364 -6.49 4.54 -5.99
C GLU A 364 -5.57 3.30 -5.91
N PRO A 365 -4.62 3.08 -6.85
CA PRO A 365 -3.87 1.82 -6.91
C PRO A 365 -3.07 1.47 -5.63
N TRP A 366 -2.66 2.45 -4.83
CA TRP A 366 -2.00 2.22 -3.53
C TRP A 366 -2.94 1.79 -2.39
N HIS A 367 -4.26 1.85 -2.60
CA HIS A 367 -5.25 1.27 -1.68
C HIS A 367 -5.46 -0.23 -1.89
N GLN A 368 -4.80 -0.83 -2.90
CA GLN A 368 -4.74 -2.27 -3.12
C GLN A 368 -3.82 -2.97 -2.12
N GLY A 369 -4.21 -4.17 -1.67
CA GLY A 369 -3.34 -5.07 -0.91
C GLY A 369 -4.03 -5.68 0.32
N HIS A 370 -3.22 -6.05 1.30
CA HIS A 370 -3.63 -6.83 2.46
C HIS A 370 -4.08 -5.96 3.66
N TYR A 371 -5.35 -6.03 3.98
CA TYR A 371 -5.99 -5.42 5.14
C TYR A 371 -6.07 -6.43 6.30
N GLN A 372 -5.77 -5.99 7.52
CA GLN A 372 -5.94 -6.79 8.74
C GLN A 372 -6.59 -5.97 9.84
N CYS A 373 -7.64 -6.53 10.45
CA CYS A 373 -8.28 -5.98 11.65
C CYS A 373 -8.16 -6.95 12.83
N VAL A 374 -8.26 -6.43 14.05
CA VAL A 374 -8.15 -7.16 15.31
C VAL A 374 -9.31 -6.88 16.25
N LEU A 375 -9.73 -7.92 16.97
CA LEU A 375 -10.62 -7.85 18.11
C LEU A 375 -9.82 -7.46 19.37
N LEU A 376 -10.07 -6.29 19.93
CA LEU A 376 -9.38 -5.81 21.13
C LEU A 376 -10.04 -6.40 22.39
N GLY A 377 -9.30 -7.18 23.17
CA GLY A 377 -9.79 -7.80 24.41
C GLY A 377 -9.03 -9.06 24.82
N HIS A 378 -9.60 -9.84 25.74
CA HIS A 378 -8.95 -11.02 26.35
C HIS A 378 -8.65 -12.20 25.41
N ARG A 379 -9.10 -12.15 24.15
CA ARG A 379 -8.70 -13.07 23.08
C ARG A 379 -8.57 -12.29 21.77
N ALA A 380 -7.35 -11.83 21.48
CA ALA A 380 -7.04 -11.16 20.22
C ALA A 380 -7.28 -12.11 19.05
N GLN A 381 -8.32 -11.86 18.26
CA GLN A 381 -8.55 -12.51 16.98
C GLN A 381 -8.20 -11.54 15.86
N VAL A 382 -7.56 -12.02 14.81
CA VAL A 382 -7.21 -11.24 13.63
C VAL A 382 -7.97 -11.79 12.43
N ALA A 383 -8.54 -10.90 11.63
CA ALA A 383 -9.19 -11.23 10.37
C ALA A 383 -8.50 -10.47 9.22
N SER A 384 -8.35 -11.13 8.09
CA SER A 384 -7.55 -10.68 6.94
C SER A 384 -8.37 -10.66 5.65
N LEU A 385 -8.16 -9.63 4.83
CA LEU A 385 -8.74 -9.48 3.50
C LEU A 385 -7.68 -8.96 2.54
N GLU A 386 -7.69 -9.44 1.31
CA GLU A 386 -6.93 -8.87 0.21
C GLU A 386 -7.90 -8.15 -0.74
N VAL A 387 -7.61 -6.89 -1.08
CA VAL A 387 -8.47 -6.04 -1.90
C VAL A 387 -7.69 -5.56 -3.12
N LEU A 388 -8.19 -5.87 -4.32
CA LEU A 388 -7.65 -5.40 -5.60
C LEU A 388 -8.27 -4.05 -5.96
N VAL A 389 -7.52 -3.13 -6.58
CA VAL A 389 -8.04 -1.86 -7.12
C VAL A 389 -7.68 -1.77 -8.60
N VAL A 390 -8.68 -1.97 -9.46
CA VAL A 390 -8.51 -1.99 -10.92
C VAL A 390 -8.67 -0.57 -11.49
N ASP A 391 -7.91 -0.22 -12.52
CA ASP A 391 -8.17 0.98 -13.31
C ASP A 391 -9.57 0.91 -13.95
N ASP A 392 -10.31 2.03 -13.96
CA ASP A 392 -11.60 2.12 -14.64
C ASP A 392 -11.35 2.06 -16.16
N SER A 393 -11.43 0.86 -16.73
CA SER A 393 -11.17 0.59 -18.14
C SER A 393 -12.33 1.13 -18.98
N PHE A 394 -12.39 2.45 -19.12
CA PHE A 394 -13.33 3.14 -19.99
C PHE A 394 -13.20 2.59 -21.41
N SER A 395 -14.20 1.80 -21.80
CA SER A 395 -14.40 1.35 -23.17
C SER A 395 -14.30 2.54 -24.10
N SER A 396 -13.20 2.62 -24.84
CA SER A 396 -12.91 3.67 -25.81
C SER A 396 -13.78 3.49 -27.05
N SER A 397 -15.08 3.75 -26.87
CA SER A 397 -16.06 3.77 -27.95
C SER A 397 -15.54 4.71 -29.05
N PRO A 398 -15.25 4.21 -30.27
CA PRO A 398 -14.46 4.93 -31.28
C PRO A 398 -15.28 6.00 -32.02
N ALA A 399 -16.14 6.72 -31.30
CA ALA A 399 -17.16 7.63 -31.81
C ALA A 399 -16.81 9.12 -31.67
N ILE A 400 -15.80 9.48 -30.86
CA ILE A 400 -15.40 10.88 -30.60
C ILE A 400 -13.96 11.13 -31.08
N ALA A 401 -13.69 10.76 -32.33
CA ALA A 401 -12.39 10.97 -33.00
C ALA A 401 -12.53 11.65 -34.40
N MET A 402 -13.64 12.36 -34.65
CA MET A 402 -13.82 13.21 -35.83
C MET A 402 -14.23 14.62 -35.40
N GLY A 403 -13.27 15.56 -35.38
CA GLY A 403 -13.55 16.97 -35.06
C GLY A 403 -12.41 17.95 -35.35
N THR A 404 -11.15 17.53 -35.23
CA THR A 404 -9.98 18.45 -35.33
C THR A 404 -9.42 18.62 -36.74
N ALA A 405 -9.64 17.67 -37.66
CA ALA A 405 -9.11 17.75 -39.03
C ALA A 405 -9.76 18.84 -39.90
N GLY A 406 -11.03 19.17 -39.67
CA GLY A 406 -11.78 20.13 -40.50
C GLY A 406 -11.32 21.59 -40.36
N SER A 407 -10.85 21.99 -39.17
CA SER A 407 -10.56 23.39 -38.85
C SER A 407 -9.33 23.94 -39.61
N LEU A 408 -8.31 23.11 -39.81
CA LEU A 408 -7.07 23.51 -40.50
C LEU A 408 -7.29 23.81 -41.99
N LEU A 409 -8.13 23.03 -42.68
CA LEU A 409 -8.45 23.26 -44.10
C LEU A 409 -9.22 24.57 -44.31
N GLY A 410 -10.12 24.93 -43.39
CA GLY A 410 -10.86 26.20 -43.41
C GLY A 410 -9.95 27.44 -43.31
N LEU A 411 -8.93 27.37 -42.45
CA LEU A 411 -7.93 28.44 -42.30
C LEU A 411 -7.04 28.58 -43.55
N ILE A 412 -6.62 27.47 -44.17
CA ILE A 412 -5.84 27.49 -45.41
C ILE A 412 -6.68 28.08 -46.58
N ALA A 413 -7.95 27.67 -46.69
CA ALA A 413 -8.86 28.18 -47.72
C ALA A 413 -9.12 29.70 -47.59
N THR A 414 -9.40 30.18 -46.37
CA THR A 414 -9.63 31.61 -46.12
C THR A 414 -8.38 32.46 -46.35
N ALA A 415 -7.20 31.97 -45.94
CA ALA A 415 -5.91 32.62 -46.23
C ALA A 415 -5.58 32.66 -47.75
N ALA A 416 -5.97 31.64 -48.51
CA ALA A 416 -5.81 31.62 -49.96
C ALA A 416 -6.76 32.60 -50.66
N VAL A 417 -8.01 32.71 -50.20
CA VAL A 417 -9.00 33.66 -50.73
C VAL A 417 -8.60 35.11 -50.43
N SER A 418 -8.18 35.42 -49.20
CA SER A 418 -7.74 36.77 -48.84
C SER A 418 -6.51 37.22 -49.65
N ARG A 419 -5.51 36.35 -49.86
CA ARG A 419 -4.36 36.62 -50.75
C ARG A 419 -4.78 36.86 -52.21
N ARG A 420 -5.80 36.18 -52.72
CA ARG A 420 -6.31 36.37 -54.09
C ARG A 420 -7.09 37.68 -54.23
N LEU A 421 -7.89 38.06 -53.23
CA LEU A 421 -8.58 39.35 -53.20
C LEU A 421 -7.59 40.52 -53.07
N TRP A 422 -6.61 40.43 -52.17
CA TRP A 422 -5.60 41.49 -51.98
C TRP A 422 -4.74 41.74 -53.21
N LYS A 423 -4.50 40.71 -54.05
CA LYS A 423 -3.86 40.87 -55.37
C LYS A 423 -4.78 41.49 -56.45
N ARG A 424 -6.11 41.41 -56.30
CA ARG A 424 -7.06 42.04 -57.25
C ARG A 424 -7.33 43.51 -56.97
N PHE A 425 -7.18 43.97 -55.72
CA PHE A 425 -7.31 45.39 -55.34
C PHE A 425 -6.00 46.19 -55.45
N ARG A 426 -5.01 45.70 -56.22
CA ARG A 426 -3.67 46.31 -56.32
C ARG A 426 -3.07 46.23 -57.73
N SER A 427 -3.94 46.24 -58.73
CA SER A 427 -3.69 46.33 -60.17
C SER A 427 -4.72 47.24 -60.83
#